data_AF-A0A3P1V630-F1
#
_entry.id   AF-A0A3P1V630-F1
#
_cell.length_a   1.000
_cell.length_b   1.000
_cell.length_c   1.000
_cell.angle_alpha   90.00
_cell.angle_beta   90.00
_cell.angle_gamma   90.00
#
_symmetry.space_group_name_H-M   'P 1'
#
loop_
_entity.id
_entity.type
_entity.pdbx_description
1 polymer ?
#
loop_
_entity_poly.entity_id
_entity_poly.type
_entity_poly.pdbx_seq_one_letter_code
_entity_poly.pdbx_strand_id
1 'polypeptide(L)'
;MTKKATLTNLRELKQLTQEQLAQKSGISVRTIVSYENDQSKLRKASYENLKSIANVLNVSVDDIFLEDISVFLKLPNHSKITQT
;
A
#
# COMPACT_ATOMS: atom_id res chain seq x y z
N MET A 1 -10.30 -18.40 2.01
CA MET A 1 -10.03 -17.32 1.03
C MET A 1 -9.06 -16.36 1.68
N THR A 2 -7.83 -16.30 1.19
CA THR A 2 -6.76 -15.45 1.76
C THR A 2 -7.18 -13.99 1.58
N LYS A 3 -7.45 -13.27 2.67
CA LYS A 3 -7.73 -11.83 2.63
C LYS A 3 -6.52 -11.15 1.98
N LYS A 4 -6.66 -10.64 0.75
CA LYS A 4 -5.59 -9.88 0.08
C LYS A 4 -5.23 -8.69 0.98
N ALA A 5 -3.94 -8.53 1.28
CA ALA A 5 -3.41 -7.43 2.07
C ALA A 5 -3.78 -6.06 1.45
N THR A 6 -4.12 -5.08 2.29
CA THR A 6 -4.48 -3.72 1.86
C THR A 6 -3.38 -3.05 1.08
N LEU A 7 -2.11 -3.32 1.41
CA LEU A 7 -0.96 -2.82 0.65
C LEU A 7 -0.98 -3.29 -0.82
N THR A 8 -1.31 -4.56 -1.09
CA THR A 8 -1.44 -5.08 -2.46
C THR A 8 -2.53 -4.33 -3.22
N ASN A 9 -3.70 -4.14 -2.59
CA ASN A 9 -4.82 -3.45 -3.21
C ASN A 9 -4.48 -1.98 -3.52
N LEU A 10 -3.85 -1.27 -2.57
CA LEU A 10 -3.41 0.12 -2.77
C LEU A 10 -2.38 0.23 -3.91
N ARG A 11 -1.44 -0.72 -4.00
CA ARG A 11 -0.48 -0.78 -5.11
C ARG A 11 -1.18 -1.02 -6.45
N GLU A 12 -2.10 -1.98 -6.51
CA GLU A 12 -2.86 -2.30 -7.72
C GLU A 12 -3.75 -1.13 -8.17
N LEU A 13 -4.34 -0.37 -7.24
CA LEU A 13 -5.09 0.86 -7.54
C LEU A 13 -4.22 1.95 -8.17
N LYS A 14 -2.92 1.98 -7.84
CA LYS A 14 -1.93 2.87 -8.47
C LYS A 14 -1.31 2.27 -9.73
N GLN A 15 -1.78 1.10 -10.18
CA GLN A 15 -1.30 0.41 -11.38
C GLN A 15 0.22 0.15 -11.36
N LEU A 16 0.77 -0.08 -10.17
CA LEU A 16 2.20 -0.35 -10.00
C LEU A 16 2.47 -1.86 -9.89
N THR A 17 3.55 -2.35 -10.49
CA THR A 17 4.11 -3.66 -10.14
C THR A 17 4.85 -3.61 -8.81
N GLN A 18 5.19 -4.77 -8.24
CA GLN A 18 5.99 -4.83 -7.00
C GLN A 18 7.38 -4.22 -7.20
N GLU A 19 7.99 -4.41 -8.38
CA GLU A 19 9.26 -3.80 -8.78
C GLU A 19 9.16 -2.29 -8.87
N GLN A 20 8.08 -1.76 -9.45
CA GLN A 20 7.88 -0.32 -9.56
C GLN A 20 7.66 0.34 -8.20
N LEU A 21 6.88 -0.29 -7.31
CA LEU A 21 6.71 0.20 -5.93
C LEU A 21 8.04 0.19 -5.18
N ALA A 22 8.80 -0.90 -5.29
CA ALA A 22 10.13 -1.05 -4.70
C ALA A 22 11.08 0.06 -5.19
N GLN A 23 11.21 0.23 -6.51
CA GLN A 23 12.07 1.26 -7.11
C GLN A 23 11.69 2.67 -6.63
N LYS A 24 10.40 3.01 -6.64
CA LYS A 24 9.92 4.35 -6.28
C LYS A 24 10.03 4.64 -4.78
N SER A 25 9.91 3.61 -3.92
CA SER A 25 9.99 3.76 -2.46
C SER A 25 11.41 3.62 -1.91
N GLY A 26 12.38 3.19 -2.72
CA GLY A 26 13.74 2.89 -2.26
C GLY A 26 13.84 1.62 -1.43
N ILE A 27 12.80 0.77 -1.44
CA ILE A 27 12.71 -0.47 -0.67
C ILE A 27 13.01 -1.65 -1.60
N SER A 28 13.65 -2.70 -1.10
CA SER A 28 13.91 -3.89 -1.92
C SER A 28 12.60 -4.58 -2.36
N VAL A 29 12.59 -5.13 -3.58
CA VAL A 29 11.44 -5.92 -4.09
C VAL A 29 11.07 -7.05 -3.12
N ARG A 30 12.08 -7.73 -2.56
CA ARG A 30 11.89 -8.80 -1.56
C ARG A 30 11.14 -8.28 -0.32
N THR A 31 11.46 -7.08 0.14
CA THR A 31 10.78 -6.46 1.28
C THR A 31 9.34 -6.09 0.94
N ILE A 32 9.07 -5.51 -0.24
CA ILE A 32 7.71 -5.24 -0.71
C ILE A 32 6.87 -6.51 -0.77
N VAL A 33 7.39 -7.57 -1.41
CA VAL A 33 6.74 -8.89 -1.45
C VAL A 33 6.49 -9.43 -0.04
N SER A 34 7.46 -9.28 0.87
CA SER A 34 7.31 -9.74 2.25
C SER A 34 6.24 -8.96 3.02
N TYR A 35 6.05 -7.67 2.75
CA TYR A 35 5.00 -6.86 3.37
C TYR A 35 3.62 -7.17 2.79
N GLU A 36 3.52 -7.42 1.49
CA GLU A 36 2.27 -7.80 0.85
C GLU A 36 1.80 -9.19 1.28
N ASN A 37 2.72 -10.13 1.50
CA ASN A 37 2.37 -11.51 1.87
C ASN A 37 2.16 -11.71 3.39
N ASP A 38 2.70 -10.85 4.25
CA ASP A 38 2.67 -11.03 5.70
C ASP A 38 2.41 -9.71 6.42
N GLN A 39 1.17 -9.56 6.89
CA GLN A 39 0.70 -8.39 7.62
C GLN A 39 1.46 -8.16 8.94
N SER A 40 1.96 -9.22 9.59
CA SER A 40 2.72 -9.08 10.82
C SER A 40 4.08 -8.41 10.57
N LYS A 41 4.69 -8.66 9.40
CA LYS A 41 5.93 -8.01 8.98
C LYS A 41 5.70 -6.56 8.56
N LEU A 42 4.61 -6.29 7.85
CA LEU A 42 4.21 -4.92 7.51
C LEU A 42 3.97 -4.07 8.77
N ARG A 43 3.27 -4.62 9.78
CA ARG A 43 3.05 -3.95 11.08
C ARG A 43 4.34 -3.69 11.88
N LYS A 44 5.41 -4.44 11.60
CA LYS A 44 6.73 -4.27 12.22
C LYS A 44 7.70 -3.44 11.36
N ALA A 45 7.26 -2.94 10.20
CA ALA A 45 8.08 -2.10 9.34
C ALA A 45 8.45 -0.80 10.06
N SER A 46 9.62 -0.24 9.74
CA SER A 46 9.99 1.08 10.23
C SER A 46 9.01 2.13 9.70
N TYR A 47 8.80 3.19 10.49
CA TYR A 47 7.97 4.31 10.05
C TYR A 47 8.47 4.92 8.74
N GLU A 48 9.79 5.04 8.54
CA GLU A 48 10.36 5.56 7.29
C GLU A 48 10.03 4.70 6.06
N ASN A 49 10.01 3.38 6.20
CA ASN A 49 9.58 2.50 5.12
C ASN A 49 8.09 2.68 4.82
N LEU A 50 7.26 2.74 5.87
CA LEU A 50 5.82 2.95 5.73
C LEU A 50 5.51 4.30 5.07
N LYS A 51 6.19 5.36 5.51
CA LYS A 51 6.07 6.71 4.94
C LYS A 51 6.52 6.75 3.47
N SER A 52 7.61 6.07 3.12
CA SER A 52 8.09 5.99 1.73
C SER A 52 7.07 5.27 0.83
N ILE A 53 6.48 4.18 1.30
CA ILE A 53 5.39 3.48 0.60
C ILE A 53 4.16 4.39 0.46
N ALA A 54 3.72 5.01 1.54
CA ALA A 54 2.56 5.89 1.56
C ALA A 54 2.70 7.06 0.57
N ASN A 55 3.88 7.68 0.52
CA ASN A 55 4.19 8.75 -0.42
C ASN A 55 4.07 8.29 -1.88
N VAL A 56 4.63 7.12 -2.23
CA VAL A 56 4.54 6.57 -3.60
C VAL A 56 3.09 6.26 -3.97
N LEU A 57 2.33 5.75 -3.00
CA LEU A 57 0.93 5.39 -3.18
C LEU A 57 -0.02 6.58 -3.02
N ASN A 58 0.49 7.79 -2.74
CA ASN A 58 -0.29 9.00 -2.48
C ASN A 58 -1.46 8.77 -1.50
N VAL A 59 -1.16 8.15 -0.36
CA VAL A 59 -2.07 7.87 0.75
C VAL A 59 -1.41 8.23 2.08
N SER A 60 -2.16 8.21 3.17
CA SER A 60 -1.59 8.28 4.52
C SER A 60 -0.99 6.94 4.95
N VAL A 61 -0.16 6.94 5.99
CA VAL A 61 0.34 5.69 6.59
C VAL A 61 -0.82 4.88 7.20
N ASP A 62 -1.84 5.55 7.74
CA ASP A 62 -3.00 4.89 8.34
C ASP A 62 -3.83 4.11 7.31
N ASP A 63 -3.92 4.62 6.07
CA ASP A 63 -4.64 3.97 4.97
C ASP A 63 -4.07 2.58 4.63
N ILE A 64 -2.76 2.37 4.86
CA ILE A 64 -2.09 1.08 4.61
C ILE A 64 -2.66 -0.04 5.49
N PHE A 65 -3.20 0.31 6.66
CA PHE A 65 -3.66 -0.64 7.68
C PHE A 65 -5.18 -0.82 7.74
N LEU A 66 -5.95 -0.19 6.84
CA LEU A 66 -7.40 -0.41 6.74
C LEU A 66 -7.69 -1.88 6.44
N GLU A 67 -8.66 -2.49 7.11
CA GLU A 67 -8.93 -3.93 6.95
C GLU A 67 -9.64 -4.30 5.64
N ASP A 68 -10.27 -3.31 5.00
CA ASP A 68 -11.03 -3.45 3.76
C ASP A 68 -10.82 -2.21 2.89
N ILE A 69 -10.43 -2.44 1.63
CA ILE A 69 -10.27 -1.38 0.64
C ILE A 69 -11.59 -0.67 0.34
N SER A 70 -12.73 -1.31 0.57
CA SER A 70 -14.05 -0.68 0.43
C SER A 70 -14.23 0.49 1.39
N VAL A 71 -13.54 0.47 2.55
CA VAL A 71 -13.52 1.60 3.48
C VAL A 71 -12.74 2.76 2.87
N PHE A 72 -11.56 2.49 2.32
CA PHE A 72 -10.73 3.49 1.64
C PHE A 72 -11.48 4.18 0.50
N LEU A 73 -12.18 3.41 -0.34
CA LEU A 73 -12.91 3.94 -1.51
C LEU A 73 -14.15 4.77 -1.15
N LYS A 74 -14.71 4.60 0.05
CA LYS A 74 -15.89 5.35 0.52
C LYS A 74 -15.52 6.67 1.19
N LEU A 75 -14.23 6.93 1.46
CA LEU A 75 -13.80 8.15 2.13
C LEU A 75 -13.88 9.36 1.18
N PRO A 76 -14.44 10.51 1.62
CA PRO A 76 -14.74 11.66 0.77
C PRO A 76 -13.52 12.29 0.09
N ASN A 77 -12.30 12.03 0.58
CA ASN A 77 -11.05 12.56 0.01
C ASN A 77 -10.36 11.64 -1.02
N HIS A 78 -10.78 10.37 -1.16
CA HIS A 78 -10.10 9.39 -2.04
C HIS A 78 -10.94 8.96 -3.27
N SER A 79 -12.17 9.46 -3.39
CA SER A 79 -13.06 9.26 -4.54
C SER A 79 -12.62 9.98 -5.82
N LYS A 80 -11.55 10.79 -5.79
CA LYS A 80 -11.02 11.52 -6.95
C LYS A 80 -9.92 10.77 -7.74
N ILE A 81 -9.50 9.59 -7.28
CA ILE A 81 -8.35 8.86 -7.86
C ILE A 81 -8.71 8.11 -9.16
N THR A 82 -10.01 8.03 -9.51
CA THR A 82 -10.51 7.28 -10.68
C THR A 82 -10.87 8.13 -11.90
N GLN A 83 -10.61 9.44 -11.92
CA GLN A 83 -10.90 10.28 -13.09
C GLN A 83 -9.86 11.38 -13.30
N THR A 84 -8.73 11.07 -13.94
CA THR A 84 -8.17 11.83 -15.09
C THR A 84 -6.98 11.09 -15.68
#